data_AF-A0A6V7M0A1-F1
#
_entry.id   AF-A0A6V7M0A1-F1
#
_cell.length_a   1.000
_cell.length_b   1.000
_cell.length_c   1.000
_cell.angle_alpha   90.00
_cell.angle_beta   90.00
_cell.angle_gamma   90.00
#
_symmetry.space_group_name_H-M   'P 1'
#
loop_
_entity.id
_entity.type
_entity.pdbx_description
1 polymer ?
#
loop_
_entity_poly.entity_id
_entity_poly.type
_entity_poly.pdbx_seq_one_letter_code
_entity_poly.pdbx_strand_id
1 'polypeptide(L)' 'EGNRHNLELLERCLCVVCIDDDILPVTFNQPYRKDDRWLNDRDYANVLHHALHGGGSRHVGANRWFDKTLHVIIGK' A
#
# COMPACT_ATOMS: atom_id res chain seq x y z
N GLU A 1 -3.07 28.43 -5.90
CA GLU A 1 -4.45 27.91 -6.00
C GLU A 1 -4.53 26.43 -6.39
N GLY A 2 -3.71 25.94 -7.33
CA GLY A 2 -3.76 24.54 -7.78
C GLY A 2 -3.68 23.48 -6.67
N ASN A 3 -2.77 23.63 -5.70
CA ASN A 3 -2.67 22.65 -4.59
C ASN A 3 -3.95 22.57 -3.76
N ARG A 4 -4.57 23.73 -3.46
CA ARG A 4 -5.83 23.78 -2.70
C ARG A 4 -6.94 23.05 -3.45
N HIS A 5 -7.07 23.30 -4.75
CA HIS A 5 -8.06 22.61 -5.58
C HIS A 5 -7.84 21.09 -5.63
N ASN A 6 -6.58 20.63 -5.73
CA ASN A 6 -6.27 19.20 -5.75
C ASN A 6 -6.60 18.52 -4.41
N LEU A 7 -6.34 19.20 -3.28
CA LEU A 7 -6.70 18.70 -1.95
C LEU A 7 -8.23 18.58 -1.80
N GLU A 8 -8.98 19.57 -2.28
CA GLU A 8 -10.45 19.50 -2.28
C GLU A 8 -10.98 18.30 -3.08
N LEU A 9 -10.34 17.94 -4.20
CA LEU A 9 -10.70 16.75 -4.98
C LEU A 9 -10.43 15.44 -4.22
N LEU A 10 -9.28 15.33 -3.52
CA LEU A 10 -8.95 14.18 -2.68
C LEU A 10 -9.90 14.04 -1.49
N GLU A 11 -10.29 15.15 -0.87
CA GLU A 11 -11.24 15.16 0.24
C GLU A 11 -12.64 14.72 -0.19
N ARG A 12 -13.10 15.15 -1.39
CA ARG A 12 -14.46 14.90 -1.88
C ARG A 12 -14.66 13.60 -2.65
N CYS A 13 -13.61 12.93 -3.11
CA CYS A 13 -13.76 11.66 -3.83
C CYS A 13 -14.43 10.58 -2.96
N LEU A 14 -15.01 9.55 -3.55
CA LEU A 14 -15.60 8.44 -2.78
C LEU A 14 -14.53 7.64 -2.03
N CYS A 15 -13.46 7.28 -2.73
CA CYS A 15 -12.32 6.54 -2.21
C CYS A 15 -11.08 6.84 -3.05
N VAL A 16 -9.92 6.42 -2.55
CA VAL A 16 -8.66 6.45 -3.29
C VAL A 16 -8.33 5.02 -3.72
N VAL A 17 -8.14 4.82 -5.02
CA VAL A 17 -7.63 3.56 -5.56
C VAL A 17 -6.12 3.70 -5.75
N CYS A 18 -5.35 2.89 -5.02
CA CYS A 18 -3.90 2.87 -5.08
C CYS A 18 -3.46 1.74 -6.00
N ILE A 19 -2.97 2.10 -7.19
CA ILE A 19 -2.40 1.15 -8.14
C ILE A 19 -0.91 1.06 -7.83
N ASP A 20 -0.50 -0.03 -7.21
CA ASP A 20 0.89 -0.25 -6.79
C ASP A 20 1.62 -1.08 -7.85
N ASP A 21 2.56 -0.44 -8.55
CA ASP A 21 3.33 -1.05 -9.64
C ASP A 21 4.40 -2.04 -9.16
N ASP A 22 4.65 -2.09 -7.85
CA ASP A 22 5.65 -2.95 -7.21
C ASP A 22 5.12 -3.56 -5.91
N ILE A 23 5.75 -4.67 -5.49
CA ILE A 23 5.45 -5.39 -4.25
C ILE A 23 6.58 -5.23 -3.24
N LEU A 24 6.26 -5.33 -1.95
CA LEU A 24 7.32 -5.30 -0.94
C LEU A 24 8.27 -6.51 -1.10
N PRO A 25 9.60 -6.29 -1.04
CA PRO A 25 10.59 -7.36 -1.11
C PRO A 25 10.32 -8.47 -0.10
N VAL A 26 10.66 -9.72 -0.46
CA VAL A 26 10.50 -10.90 0.42
C VAL A 26 11.34 -10.83 1.71
N THR A 27 12.25 -9.85 1.83
CA THR A 27 12.94 -9.53 3.09
C THR A 27 11.98 -9.06 4.19
N PHE A 28 10.77 -8.62 3.83
CA PHE A 28 9.71 -8.26 4.75
C PHE A 28 8.80 -9.44 5.15
N ASN A 29 9.09 -10.65 4.67
CA ASN A 29 8.42 -11.87 5.12
C ASN A 29 8.80 -12.21 6.56
N GLN A 30 7.93 -12.96 7.24
CA GLN A 30 8.22 -13.65 8.48
C GLN A 30 9.41 -14.63 8.27
N PRO A 31 10.49 -14.53 9.06
CA PRO A 31 11.67 -15.35 8.85
C PRO A 31 11.52 -16.80 9.35
N TYR A 32 10.59 -17.04 10.28
CA TYR A 32 10.49 -18.31 11.02
C TYR A 32 9.55 -19.35 10.41
N ARG A 33 8.50 -18.94 9.68
CA ARG A 33 7.55 -19.84 9.02
C ARG A 33 7.65 -19.66 7.51
N LYS A 34 8.52 -20.46 6.88
CA LYS A 34 8.78 -20.38 5.44
C LYS A 34 7.71 -21.08 4.59
N ASP A 35 6.95 -21.99 5.19
CA ASP A 35 5.94 -22.79 4.49
C ASP A 35 4.62 -22.02 4.27
N ASP A 36 4.46 -20.85 4.89
CA ASP A 36 3.25 -20.01 4.87
C ASP A 36 3.30 -18.92 3.76
N ARG A 37 3.97 -19.24 2.65
CA ARG A 37 4.11 -18.35 1.48
C ARG A 37 3.07 -18.74 0.45
N TRP A 38 2.39 -17.74 -0.12
CA TRP A 38 1.23 -17.99 -0.97
C TRP A 38 1.17 -17.03 -2.17
N LEU A 39 1.45 -15.74 -1.96
CA LEU A 39 1.29 -14.71 -2.98
C LEU A 39 2.65 -14.25 -3.52
N ASN A 40 3.14 -14.83 -4.63
CA ASN A 40 4.45 -14.49 -5.21
C ASN A 40 5.59 -14.54 -4.18
N ASP A 41 5.70 -15.66 -3.45
CA ASP A 41 6.63 -15.87 -2.33
C ASP A 41 6.44 -14.97 -1.11
N ARG A 42 5.40 -14.13 -1.07
CA ARG A 42 5.04 -13.33 0.10
C ARG A 42 4.17 -14.12 1.05
N ASP A 43 4.35 -13.87 2.34
CA ASP A 43 3.45 -14.34 3.38
C ASP A 43 2.45 -13.25 3.81
N TYR A 44 1.57 -13.61 4.74
CA TYR A 44 0.58 -12.69 5.28
C TYR A 44 1.19 -11.45 5.95
N ALA A 45 2.33 -11.58 6.64
CA ALA A 45 2.98 -10.45 7.31
C ALA A 45 3.45 -9.40 6.30
N ASN A 46 4.03 -9.85 5.18
CA ASN A 46 4.45 -8.99 4.09
C ASN A 46 3.26 -8.30 3.41
N VAL A 47 2.19 -9.05 3.10
CA VAL A 47 0.97 -8.48 2.50
C VAL A 47 0.33 -7.45 3.44
N LEU A 48 0.25 -7.75 4.74
CA LEU A 48 -0.26 -6.82 5.74
C LEU A 48 0.61 -5.56 5.87
N HIS A 49 1.93 -5.70 5.87
CA HIS A 49 2.87 -4.57 5.90
C HIS A 49 2.65 -3.63 4.71
N HIS A 50 2.48 -4.19 3.51
CA HIS A 50 2.16 -3.44 2.30
C HIS A 50 0.84 -2.67 2.44
N ALA A 51 -0.21 -3.32 2.94
CA ALA A 51 -1.51 -2.69 3.14
C ALA A 51 -1.51 -1.62 4.23
N LEU A 52 -0.77 -1.84 5.32
CA LEU A 52 -0.79 -0.98 6.50
C LEU A 52 -0.08 0.36 6.26
N HIS A 53 1.12 0.32 5.68
CA HIS A 53 1.91 1.54 5.45
C HIS A 53 2.86 1.48 4.25
N GLY A 54 2.72 0.46 3.39
CA GLY A 54 3.40 0.40 2.10
C GLY A 54 4.93 0.29 2.15
N GLY A 55 5.54 -0.11 3.28
CA GLY A 55 6.99 -0.28 3.40
C GLY A 55 7.82 1.01 3.44
N GLY A 56 7.17 2.16 3.62
CA GLY A 56 7.84 3.46 3.75
C GLY A 56 8.15 4.15 2.42
N SER A 57 8.90 5.25 2.49
CA SER A 57 9.13 6.17 1.35
C SER A 57 9.96 5.60 0.21
N ARG A 58 10.69 4.49 0.43
CA ARG A 58 11.47 3.79 -0.60
C ARG A 58 10.66 2.71 -1.34
N HIS A 59 9.41 2.52 -0.97
CA HIS A 59 8.48 1.56 -1.57
C HIS A 59 7.19 2.30 -1.92
N VAL A 60 6.01 1.75 -1.58
CA VAL A 60 4.71 2.29 -1.99
C VAL A 60 4.02 3.12 -0.90
N GLY A 61 4.73 3.47 0.18
CA GLY A 61 4.16 4.25 1.28
C GLY A 61 3.68 5.65 0.88
N ALA A 62 4.26 6.23 -0.17
CA ALA A 62 3.85 7.54 -0.71
C ALA A 62 2.64 7.46 -1.66
N ASN A 63 2.28 6.26 -2.13
CA ASN A 63 1.12 6.06 -3.03
C ASN A 63 -0.18 5.90 -2.23
N ARG A 64 -0.38 6.76 -1.22
CA ARG A 64 -1.48 6.70 -0.25
C ARG A 64 -1.88 8.13 0.14
N TRP A 65 -3.12 8.29 0.59
CA TRP A 65 -3.58 9.52 1.23
C TRP A 65 -4.26 9.19 2.56
N PHE A 66 -3.49 8.98 3.62
CA PHE A 66 -3.98 8.38 4.88
C PHE A 66 -5.15 9.13 5.54
N ASP A 67 -5.38 10.40 5.23
CA ASP A 67 -6.55 11.15 5.69
C ASP A 67 -7.85 10.68 5.02
N LYS A 68 -7.78 9.87 3.95
CA LYS A 68 -8.95 9.27 3.30
C LYS A 68 -9.45 8.07 4.09
N THR A 69 -10.77 8.05 4.31
CA THR A 69 -11.47 6.97 5.01
C THR A 69 -11.30 5.59 4.34
N LEU A 70 -11.30 5.53 3.00
CA LEU A 70 -11.24 4.26 2.25
C LEU A 70 -10.17 4.30 1.17
N HIS A 71 -9.24 3.34 1.26
CA HIS A 71 -8.27 3.01 0.23
C HIS A 71 -8.56 1.62 -0.32
N VAL A 72 -8.60 1.49 -1.65
CA VAL A 72 -8.57 0.19 -2.33
C VAL A 72 -7.17 0.03 -2.91
N ILE A 73 -6.40 -0.94 -2.42
CA ILE A 73 -5.03 -1.18 -2.86
C ILE A 73 -5.05 -2.35 -3.86
N ILE A 74 -4.54 -2.10 -5.06
CA ILE A 74 -4.39 -3.08 -6.13
C ILE A 74 -2.90 -3.20 -6.43
N GLY A 75 -2.29 -4.29 -5.99
CA GLY A 75 -0.90 -4.62 -6.30
C GLY A 75 -0.77 -5.58 -7.48
N LYS A 76 0.41 -5.58 -8.10
CA LYS A 76 0.80 -6.53 -9.16
C LYS A 76 1.01 -7.96 -8.65
#